data_AF-A0A842S8Y6-F1
#
_entry.id   AF-A0A842S8Y6-F1
#
_cell.length_a   1.000
_cell.length_b   1.000
_cell.length_c   1.000
_cell.angle_alpha   90.00
_cell.angle_beta   90.00
_cell.angle_gamma   90.00
#
_symmetry.space_group_name_H-M   'P 1'
#
loop_
_entity.id
_entity.type
_entity.pdbx_description
1 polymer ?
#
loop_
_entity_poly.entity_id
_entity_poly.type
_entity_poly.pdbx_seq_one_letter_code
_entity_poly.pdbx_strand_id
1 'polypeptide(L)'
;MIKFSQIWNLIRNKTRSFFQKRKTIIIINNYPGSYQPERVLRLENLIRYNFPELHIKTIHYSEINKEEIRKSIGLILTGSSINVSSFSNNTRLKESFKNEIELITDLYKKPILAICYGHQLAAYAFGGNVERMSFRVVSNDIKMIELKQKDKLIPFKSIQVNLNHRDYVSPNDETVKKNFNIVSVLNLGGYDTVQYMRHKSKPIYSVQFHPENHIGNFKYSPHISDEVIDEAKIVGQKLITNFISICL
;
A
#
# COMPACT_ATOMS: atom_id res chain seq x y z
N MET A 1 20.32 -51.33 -4.65
CA MET A 1 18.83 -51.30 -4.68
C MET A 1 18.34 -50.22 -3.72
N ILE A 2 17.90 -49.08 -4.26
CA ILE A 2 17.30 -48.00 -3.47
C ILE A 2 15.97 -48.55 -2.94
N LYS A 3 15.79 -48.60 -1.61
CA LYS A 3 14.58 -49.17 -1.00
C LYS A 3 13.38 -48.33 -1.43
N PHE A 4 12.30 -48.98 -1.90
CA PHE A 4 11.03 -48.35 -2.30
C PHE A 4 10.50 -47.32 -1.27
N SER A 5 10.82 -47.50 0.02
CA SER A 5 10.49 -46.56 1.09
C SER A 5 11.21 -45.19 1.01
N GLN A 6 12.43 -45.13 0.46
CA GLN A 6 13.15 -43.87 0.26
C GLN A 6 12.55 -43.07 -0.90
N ILE A 7 12.14 -43.74 -1.98
CA ILE A 7 11.46 -43.13 -3.13
C ILE A 7 10.08 -42.61 -2.70
N TRP A 8 9.32 -43.38 -1.91
CA TRP A 8 8.05 -42.94 -1.36
C TRP A 8 8.18 -41.74 -0.42
N ASN A 9 9.21 -41.68 0.42
CA ASN A 9 9.46 -40.52 1.27
C ASN A 9 9.89 -39.28 0.47
N LEU A 10 10.66 -39.45 -0.61
CA LEU A 10 11.01 -38.37 -1.54
C LEU A 10 9.81 -37.84 -2.30
N ILE A 11 8.93 -38.72 -2.79
CA ILE A 11 7.67 -38.34 -3.46
C ILE A 11 6.71 -37.69 -2.45
N ARG A 12 6.61 -38.20 -1.22
CA ARG A 12 5.78 -37.64 -0.14
C ARG A 12 6.30 -36.29 0.35
N ASN A 13 7.61 -36.08 0.39
CA ASN A 13 8.22 -34.79 0.72
C ASN A 13 8.10 -33.79 -0.44
N LYS A 14 8.25 -34.22 -1.70
CA LYS A 14 7.95 -33.39 -2.88
C LYS A 14 6.49 -32.99 -2.93
N THR A 15 5.56 -33.92 -2.68
CA THR A 15 4.12 -33.62 -2.63
C THR A 15 3.72 -32.80 -1.40
N ARG A 16 4.33 -33.00 -0.22
CA ARG A 16 4.17 -32.07 0.92
C ARG A 16 4.71 -30.66 0.61
N SER A 17 5.81 -30.55 -0.15
CA SER A 17 6.29 -29.24 -0.64
C SER A 17 5.39 -28.65 -1.72
N PHE A 18 4.77 -29.49 -2.56
CA PHE A 18 3.80 -29.11 -3.59
C PHE A 18 2.47 -28.63 -3.00
N PHE A 19 2.10 -29.15 -1.82
CA PHE A 19 0.91 -28.76 -1.04
C PHE A 19 1.21 -27.80 0.11
N GLN A 20 2.41 -27.23 0.19
CA GLN A 20 2.63 -26.09 1.07
C GLN A 20 1.74 -24.96 0.54
N LYS A 21 0.67 -24.61 1.27
CA LYS A 21 -0.25 -23.52 0.88
C LYS A 21 0.59 -22.33 0.49
N ARG A 22 0.60 -21.98 -0.81
CA ARG A 22 1.40 -20.85 -1.31
C ARG A 22 1.05 -19.63 -0.47
N LYS A 23 2.07 -19.04 0.16
CA LYS A 23 1.91 -17.79 0.89
C LYS A 23 1.27 -16.79 -0.07
N THR A 24 0.16 -16.19 0.35
CA THR A 24 -0.67 -15.35 -0.53
C THR A 24 -0.59 -13.90 -0.09
N ILE A 25 -0.29 -12.99 -1.02
CA ILE A 25 -0.47 -11.54 -0.83
C ILE A 25 -1.75 -11.16 -1.55
N ILE A 26 -2.61 -10.40 -0.86
CA ILE A 26 -3.82 -9.87 -1.49
C ILE A 26 -3.66 -8.37 -1.73
N ILE A 27 -3.95 -7.95 -2.96
CA ILE A 27 -4.05 -6.54 -3.33
C ILE A 27 -5.53 -6.17 -3.41
N ILE A 28 -5.95 -5.21 -2.60
CA ILE A 28 -7.31 -4.68 -2.62
C ILE A 28 -7.32 -3.49 -3.59
N ASN A 29 -7.94 -3.69 -4.75
CA ASN A 29 -8.12 -2.65 -5.76
C ASN A 29 -9.25 -1.71 -5.31
N ASN A 30 -8.88 -0.49 -4.90
CA ASN A 30 -9.80 0.55 -4.44
C ASN A 30 -10.36 1.44 -5.57
N TYR A 31 -9.96 1.21 -6.82
CA TYR A 31 -10.47 2.00 -7.95
C TYR A 31 -11.90 1.59 -8.29
N PRO A 32 -12.78 2.56 -8.65
CA PRO A 32 -14.14 2.25 -9.04
C PRO A 32 -14.19 1.51 -10.39
N GLY A 33 -15.09 0.54 -10.49
CA GLY A 33 -15.36 -0.21 -11.71
C GLY A 33 -14.69 -1.59 -11.73
N SER A 34 -14.94 -2.35 -12.78
CA SER A 34 -14.43 -3.73 -12.93
C SER A 34 -13.07 -3.82 -13.61
N TYR A 35 -12.51 -2.69 -14.08
CA TYR A 35 -11.20 -2.70 -14.72
C TYR A 35 -10.09 -2.64 -13.68
N GLN A 36 -8.93 -3.19 -14.06
CA GLN A 36 -7.73 -3.12 -13.25
C GLN A 36 -6.82 -1.99 -13.76
N PRO A 37 -6.59 -0.94 -12.96
CA PRO A 37 -5.71 0.16 -13.35
C PRO A 37 -4.26 -0.29 -13.52
N GLU A 38 -3.52 0.41 -14.39
CA GLU A 38 -2.12 0.15 -14.66
C GLU A 38 -1.25 0.14 -13.38
N ARG A 39 -1.58 1.01 -12.41
CA ARG A 39 -0.90 1.06 -11.10
C ARG A 39 -0.98 -0.27 -10.34
N VAL A 40 -2.15 -0.91 -10.37
CA VAL A 40 -2.37 -2.21 -9.73
C VAL A 40 -1.60 -3.31 -10.48
N LEU A 41 -1.60 -3.28 -11.82
CA LEU A 41 -0.81 -4.20 -12.64
C LEU A 41 0.69 -4.08 -12.37
N ARG A 42 1.21 -2.87 -12.15
CA ARG A 42 2.62 -2.65 -11.81
C ARG A 42 2.98 -3.24 -10.46
N LEU A 43 2.12 -3.08 -9.45
CA LEU A 43 2.30 -3.73 -8.14
C LEU A 43 2.39 -5.25 -8.30
N GLU A 44 1.45 -5.85 -9.04
CA GLU A 44 1.45 -7.29 -9.29
C GLU A 44 2.73 -7.75 -9.99
N ASN A 45 3.09 -7.09 -11.09
CA ASN A 45 4.26 -7.46 -11.89
C ASN A 45 5.55 -7.36 -11.09
N LEU A 46 5.71 -6.29 -10.29
CA LEU A 46 6.88 -6.12 -9.43
C LEU A 46 6.98 -7.25 -8.40
N ILE A 47 5.87 -7.59 -7.74
CA ILE A 47 5.87 -8.64 -6.72
C ILE A 47 6.12 -10.00 -7.35
N ARG A 48 5.43 -10.34 -8.45
CA ARG A 48 5.61 -11.62 -9.16
C ARG A 48 7.04 -11.79 -9.67
N TYR A 49 7.66 -10.72 -10.14
CA TYR A 49 9.03 -10.74 -10.63
C TYR A 49 10.03 -11.00 -9.49
N ASN A 50 9.88 -10.35 -8.33
CA ASN A 50 10.83 -10.46 -7.22
C ASN A 50 10.56 -11.66 -6.28
N PHE A 51 9.32 -12.17 -6.25
CA PHE A 51 8.86 -13.23 -5.35
C PHE A 51 8.00 -14.26 -6.09
N PRO A 52 8.57 -15.02 -7.06
CA PRO A 52 7.83 -15.93 -7.93
C PRO A 52 7.15 -17.09 -7.19
N GLU A 53 7.56 -17.38 -5.96
CA GLU A 53 6.96 -18.39 -5.10
C GLU A 53 5.64 -17.96 -4.45
N LEU A 54 5.38 -16.64 -4.38
CA LEU A 54 4.18 -16.09 -3.79
C LEU A 54 2.98 -16.20 -4.74
N HIS A 55 1.82 -16.50 -4.15
CA HIS A 55 0.57 -16.33 -4.87
C HIS A 55 0.07 -14.89 -4.70
N ILE A 56 -0.16 -14.19 -5.80
CA ILE A 56 -0.71 -12.83 -5.78
C ILE A 56 -2.16 -12.91 -6.23
N LYS A 57 -3.06 -12.40 -5.39
CA LYS A 57 -4.48 -12.28 -5.71
C LYS A 57 -4.90 -10.82 -5.62
N THR A 58 -5.48 -10.29 -6.67
CA THR A 58 -6.11 -8.97 -6.66
C THR A 58 -7.61 -9.14 -6.60
N ILE A 59 -8.25 -8.39 -5.70
CA ILE A 59 -9.70 -8.37 -5.52
C ILE A 59 -10.19 -6.93 -5.53
N HIS A 60 -11.38 -6.69 -6.04
CA HIS A 60 -12.02 -5.37 -5.91
C HIS A 60 -12.50 -5.17 -4.46
N TYR A 61 -12.49 -3.93 -3.95
CA TYR A 61 -12.88 -3.65 -2.55
C TYR A 61 -14.31 -4.13 -2.20
N SER A 62 -15.22 -4.19 -3.18
CA SER A 62 -16.58 -4.70 -2.97
C SER A 62 -16.65 -6.24 -2.84
N GLU A 63 -15.59 -6.95 -3.18
CA GLU A 63 -15.52 -8.43 -3.21
C GLU A 63 -14.78 -8.99 -1.99
N ILE A 64 -14.53 -8.15 -0.98
CA ILE A 64 -13.83 -8.53 0.25
C ILE A 64 -14.53 -9.72 0.91
N ASN A 65 -13.84 -10.86 0.91
CA ASN A 65 -14.19 -12.04 1.71
C ASN A 65 -13.24 -12.13 2.92
N LYS A 66 -13.80 -11.94 4.12
CA LYS A 66 -13.04 -11.90 5.39
C LYS A 66 -12.29 -13.20 5.69
N GLU A 67 -12.82 -14.36 5.31
CA GLU A 67 -12.17 -15.65 5.57
C GLU A 67 -10.97 -15.88 4.67
N GLU A 68 -11.10 -15.51 3.39
CA GLU A 68 -10.00 -15.56 2.45
C GLU A 68 -8.90 -14.59 2.86
N ILE A 69 -9.26 -13.35 3.19
CA ILE A 69 -8.30 -12.33 3.58
C ILE A 69 -7.47 -12.77 4.77
N ARG A 70 -8.07 -13.36 5.82
CA ARG A 70 -7.34 -13.86 6.99
C ARG A 70 -6.27 -14.91 6.66
N LYS A 71 -6.39 -15.63 5.55
CA LYS A 71 -5.42 -16.65 5.12
C LYS A 71 -4.19 -16.04 4.44
N SER A 72 -4.30 -14.85 3.86
CA SER A 72 -3.16 -14.12 3.26
C SER A 72 -2.08 -13.78 4.29
N ILE A 73 -0.85 -13.56 3.85
CA ILE A 73 0.28 -13.16 4.71
C ILE A 73 0.49 -11.64 4.78
N GLY A 74 -0.08 -10.89 3.84
CA GLY A 74 -0.08 -9.43 3.84
C GLY A 74 -1.14 -8.86 2.88
N LEU A 75 -1.53 -7.62 3.13
CA LEU A 75 -2.45 -6.85 2.28
C LEU A 75 -1.78 -5.60 1.72
N ILE A 76 -2.13 -5.26 0.48
CA ILE A 76 -1.84 -3.95 -0.10
C ILE A 76 -3.17 -3.28 -0.45
N LEU A 77 -3.44 -2.11 0.13
CA LEU A 77 -4.60 -1.27 -0.19
C LEU A 77 -4.14 -0.19 -1.17
N THR A 78 -4.75 -0.12 -2.35
CA THR A 78 -4.26 0.72 -3.44
C THR A 78 -4.76 2.16 -3.33
N GLY A 79 -4.31 3.01 -4.27
CA GLY A 79 -4.96 4.28 -4.54
C GLY A 79 -6.39 4.12 -5.10
N SER A 80 -7.05 5.25 -5.31
CA SER A 80 -8.36 5.32 -5.97
C SER A 80 -8.52 6.67 -6.68
N SER A 81 -9.54 6.78 -7.55
CA SER A 81 -10.06 8.07 -8.02
C SER A 81 -11.13 8.67 -7.09
N ILE A 82 -11.53 7.91 -6.06
CA ILE A 82 -12.49 8.32 -5.02
C ILE A 82 -11.79 9.18 -3.96
N ASN A 83 -12.57 9.98 -3.22
CA ASN A 83 -12.09 10.86 -2.14
C ASN A 83 -12.72 10.40 -0.82
N VAL A 84 -11.90 10.13 0.20
CA VAL A 84 -12.39 9.77 1.54
C VAL A 84 -13.08 10.97 2.18
N SER A 85 -12.66 12.20 1.87
CA SER A 85 -13.31 13.43 2.36
C SER A 85 -14.79 13.51 1.97
N SER A 86 -15.22 12.80 0.91
CA SER A 86 -16.63 12.75 0.50
C SER A 86 -17.51 11.90 1.43
N PHE A 87 -16.94 11.10 2.34
CA PHE A 87 -17.71 10.20 3.20
C PHE A 87 -18.65 10.94 4.16
N SER A 88 -18.32 12.17 4.58
CA SER A 88 -19.17 12.98 5.46
C SER A 88 -20.53 13.28 4.85
N ASN A 89 -20.59 13.41 3.51
CA ASN A 89 -21.79 13.84 2.78
C ASN A 89 -22.31 12.75 1.83
N ASN A 90 -21.70 11.55 1.84
CA ASN A 90 -22.09 10.42 1.00
C ASN A 90 -22.02 9.11 1.79
N THR A 91 -23.06 8.85 2.57
CA THR A 91 -23.17 7.64 3.42
C THR A 91 -23.12 6.35 2.61
N ARG A 92 -23.70 6.34 1.39
CA ARG A 92 -23.68 5.15 0.52
C ARG A 92 -22.26 4.79 0.10
N LEU A 93 -21.45 5.78 -0.24
CA LEU A 93 -20.04 5.59 -0.55
C LEU A 93 -19.26 5.12 0.68
N LYS A 94 -19.49 5.73 1.86
CA LYS A 94 -18.88 5.25 3.10
C LYS A 94 -19.20 3.77 3.35
N GLU A 95 -20.46 3.38 3.19
CA GLU A 95 -20.91 2.00 3.41
C GLU A 95 -20.25 1.01 2.43
N SER A 96 -19.95 1.42 1.19
CA SER A 96 -19.26 0.55 0.23
C SER A 96 -17.84 0.19 0.66
N PHE A 97 -17.22 0.95 1.57
CA PHE A 97 -15.89 0.69 2.12
C PHE A 97 -15.91 0.11 3.54
N LYS A 98 -17.09 -0.16 4.12
CA LYS A 98 -17.22 -0.66 5.50
C LYS A 98 -16.39 -1.91 5.76
N ASN A 99 -16.45 -2.89 4.85
CA ASN A 99 -15.69 -4.13 4.99
C ASN A 99 -14.18 -3.87 5.08
N GLU A 100 -13.66 -2.93 4.28
CA GLU A 100 -12.24 -2.59 4.29
C GLU A 100 -11.84 -1.78 5.53
N ILE A 101 -12.70 -0.87 5.99
CA ILE A 101 -12.52 -0.15 7.26
C ILE A 101 -12.44 -1.15 8.44
N GLU A 102 -13.31 -2.17 8.46
CA GLU A 102 -13.27 -3.24 9.46
C GLU A 102 -12.00 -4.10 9.35
N LEU A 103 -11.48 -4.34 8.13
CA LEU A 103 -10.20 -5.03 7.94
C LEU A 103 -9.04 -4.26 8.56
N ILE A 104 -8.97 -2.95 8.30
CA ILE A 104 -7.92 -2.05 8.79
C ILE A 104 -7.95 -1.98 10.32
N THR A 105 -9.13 -1.80 10.90
CA THR A 105 -9.30 -1.62 12.34
C THR A 105 -9.07 -2.91 13.10
N ASP A 106 -9.78 -3.99 12.78
CA ASP A 106 -9.88 -5.12 13.72
C ASP A 106 -9.65 -6.49 13.13
N LEU A 107 -10.04 -6.73 11.88
CA LEU A 107 -10.12 -8.10 11.37
C LEU A 107 -8.78 -8.64 10.86
N TYR A 108 -7.85 -7.77 10.46
CA TYR A 108 -6.56 -8.19 9.91
C TYR A 108 -5.41 -7.84 10.86
N LYS A 109 -4.64 -8.87 11.26
CA LYS A 109 -3.55 -8.73 12.24
C LYS A 109 -2.14 -8.85 11.63
N LYS A 110 -2.06 -9.11 10.31
CA LYS A 110 -0.81 -9.25 9.55
C LYS A 110 -0.51 -7.94 8.80
N PRO A 111 0.68 -7.79 8.17
CA PRO A 111 1.08 -6.52 7.59
C PRO A 111 0.11 -5.96 6.55
N ILE A 112 -0.14 -4.65 6.62
CA ILE A 112 -0.90 -3.89 5.62
C ILE A 112 -0.01 -2.78 5.09
N LEU A 113 0.09 -2.66 3.77
CA LEU A 113 0.61 -1.48 3.09
C LEU A 113 -0.56 -0.69 2.52
N ALA A 114 -0.76 0.53 3.00
CA ALA A 114 -1.87 1.38 2.61
C ALA A 114 -1.35 2.55 1.77
N ILE A 115 -1.73 2.62 0.49
CA ILE A 115 -1.16 3.54 -0.51
C ILE A 115 -2.20 4.59 -0.90
N CYS A 116 -1.85 5.87 -0.78
CA CYS A 116 -2.65 7.03 -1.20
C CYS A 116 -4.10 7.02 -0.64
N TYR A 117 -5.07 6.49 -1.38
CA TYR A 117 -6.44 6.32 -0.87
C TYR A 117 -6.49 5.31 0.28
N GLY A 118 -5.75 4.21 0.19
CA GLY A 118 -5.55 3.31 1.33
C GLY A 118 -4.95 4.03 2.55
N HIS A 119 -4.04 4.98 2.34
CA HIS A 119 -3.47 5.79 3.43
C HIS A 119 -4.54 6.67 4.12
N GLN A 120 -5.37 7.32 3.32
CA GLN A 120 -6.50 8.13 3.80
C GLN A 120 -7.54 7.26 4.54
N LEU A 121 -7.88 6.09 3.97
CA LEU A 121 -8.74 5.11 4.63
C LEU A 121 -8.14 4.63 5.95
N ALA A 122 -6.82 4.43 6.04
CA ALA A 122 -6.18 4.02 7.28
C ALA A 122 -6.33 5.09 8.36
N ALA A 123 -6.13 6.38 8.05
CA ALA A 123 -6.40 7.46 9.01
C ALA A 123 -7.88 7.47 9.43
N TYR A 124 -8.79 7.43 8.44
CA TYR A 124 -10.23 7.47 8.65
C TYR A 124 -10.73 6.31 9.52
N ALA A 125 -10.25 5.10 9.26
CA ALA A 125 -10.69 3.88 9.94
C ALA A 125 -10.41 3.94 11.45
N PHE A 126 -9.35 4.64 11.88
CA PHE A 126 -9.04 4.87 13.29
C PHE A 126 -9.64 6.18 13.85
N GLY A 127 -10.58 6.80 13.13
CA GLY A 127 -11.30 8.01 13.54
C GLY A 127 -10.60 9.34 13.23
N GLY A 128 -9.51 9.32 12.47
CA GLY A 128 -8.86 10.53 11.98
C GLY A 128 -9.65 11.22 10.88
N ASN A 129 -9.43 12.52 10.71
CA ASN A 129 -10.04 13.29 9.63
C ASN A 129 -9.20 13.20 8.35
N VAL A 130 -9.90 13.12 7.22
CA VAL A 130 -9.31 13.30 5.89
C VAL A 130 -9.85 14.60 5.32
N GLU A 131 -8.94 15.54 5.10
CA GLU A 131 -9.23 16.87 4.60
C GLU A 131 -8.91 16.96 3.11
N ARG A 132 -9.31 18.06 2.48
CA ARG A 132 -9.15 18.26 1.04
C ARG A 132 -8.47 19.59 0.73
N MET A 133 -7.35 19.53 0.01
CA MET A 133 -6.64 20.72 -0.46
C MET A 133 -7.47 21.48 -1.52
N SER A 134 -7.25 22.79 -1.62
CA SER A 134 -7.86 23.65 -2.64
C SER A 134 -7.41 23.25 -4.06
N PHE A 135 -6.21 22.71 -4.22
CA PHE A 135 -5.64 22.23 -5.48
C PHE A 135 -5.36 20.72 -5.46
N ARG A 136 -5.11 20.13 -6.63
CA ARG A 136 -4.67 18.73 -6.76
C ARG A 136 -3.17 18.72 -7.06
N VAL A 137 -2.40 17.91 -6.33
CA VAL A 137 -1.07 17.53 -6.79
C VAL A 137 -1.26 16.55 -7.95
N VAL A 138 -0.91 17.01 -9.14
CA VAL A 138 -1.08 16.24 -10.38
C VAL A 138 -0.11 15.06 -10.41
N SER A 139 -0.51 14.01 -11.14
CA SER A 139 0.34 12.84 -11.33
C SER A 139 1.74 13.22 -11.80
N ASN A 140 2.75 12.55 -11.23
CA ASN A 140 4.16 12.68 -11.62
C ASN A 140 4.85 13.96 -11.15
N ASP A 141 4.29 14.62 -10.14
CA ASP A 141 5.07 15.54 -9.32
C ASP A 141 5.93 14.74 -8.34
N ILE A 142 7.24 14.71 -8.59
CA ILE A 142 8.20 14.07 -7.70
C ILE A 142 8.68 15.09 -6.68
N LYS A 143 8.55 14.74 -5.40
CA LYS A 143 9.04 15.54 -4.28
C LYS A 143 10.01 14.72 -3.44
N MET A 144 11.01 15.39 -2.92
CA MET A 144 11.83 14.86 -1.84
C MET A 144 11.04 14.93 -0.53
N ILE A 145 11.02 13.83 0.22
CA ILE A 145 10.48 13.80 1.58
C ILE A 145 11.56 13.34 2.55
N GLU A 146 11.53 13.90 3.76
CA GLU A 146 12.42 13.49 4.83
C GLU A 146 11.66 12.68 5.89
N LEU A 147 12.30 11.60 6.34
CA LEU A 147 11.80 10.75 7.41
C LEU A 147 12.45 11.18 8.73
N LYS A 148 11.63 11.38 9.76
CA LYS A 148 12.09 11.66 11.14
C LYS A 148 12.98 10.55 11.69
N GLN A 149 12.72 9.31 11.26
CA GLN A 149 13.50 8.13 11.59
C GLN A 149 13.44 7.13 10.45
N LYS A 150 14.53 6.37 10.25
CA LYS A 150 14.53 5.23 9.33
C LYS A 150 13.51 4.19 9.82
N ASP A 151 12.86 3.50 8.88
CA ASP A 151 11.94 2.40 9.18
C ASP A 151 12.30 1.20 8.29
N LYS A 152 11.91 -0.01 8.71
CA LYS A 152 12.17 -1.22 7.93
C LYS A 152 11.49 -1.21 6.54
N LEU A 153 10.40 -0.47 6.39
CA LEU A 153 9.77 -0.25 5.09
C LEU A 153 10.64 0.65 4.20
N ILE A 154 11.20 1.72 4.77
CA ILE A 154 11.97 2.75 4.08
C ILE A 154 13.26 3.02 4.89
N PRO A 155 14.37 2.34 4.55
CA PRO A 155 15.62 2.42 5.33
C PRO A 155 16.45 3.68 5.02
N PHE A 156 15.92 4.61 4.24
CA PHE A 156 16.55 5.86 3.81
C PHE A 156 15.99 7.04 4.61
N LYS A 157 16.82 8.06 4.85
CA LYS A 157 16.40 9.27 5.59
C LYS A 157 15.67 10.27 4.69
N SER A 158 16.09 10.37 3.44
CA SER A 158 15.47 11.21 2.42
C SER A 158 15.23 10.35 1.18
N ILE A 159 14.08 10.55 0.52
CA ILE A 159 13.70 9.82 -0.68
C ILE A 159 12.88 10.69 -1.64
N GLN A 160 13.00 10.41 -2.94
CA GLN A 160 12.11 10.94 -3.97
C GLN A 160 10.83 10.10 -4.05
N VAL A 161 9.67 10.76 -4.05
CA VAL A 161 8.36 10.09 -4.10
C VAL A 161 7.42 10.74 -5.11
N ASN A 162 6.61 9.93 -5.79
CA ASN A 162 5.63 10.38 -6.78
C ASN A 162 4.29 10.68 -6.10
N LEU A 163 3.88 11.95 -6.13
CA LEU A 163 2.63 12.41 -5.55
C LEU A 163 1.50 12.42 -6.60
N ASN A 164 0.29 12.06 -6.16
CA ASN A 164 -0.96 12.28 -6.91
C ASN A 164 -2.15 12.22 -5.95
N HIS A 165 -2.46 13.32 -5.28
CA HIS A 165 -3.58 13.39 -4.35
C HIS A 165 -4.12 14.81 -4.21
N ARG A 166 -5.29 14.90 -3.59
CA ARG A 166 -5.94 16.16 -3.22
C ARG A 166 -6.48 16.08 -1.80
N ASP A 167 -7.03 14.93 -1.44
CA ASP A 167 -7.25 14.57 -0.04
C ASP A 167 -5.91 14.37 0.66
N TYR A 168 -5.86 14.71 1.95
CA TYR A 168 -4.68 14.55 2.80
C TYR A 168 -5.08 14.29 4.25
N VAL A 169 -4.12 13.76 5.00
CA VAL A 169 -4.21 13.60 6.45
C VAL A 169 -3.34 14.68 7.09
N SER A 170 -3.93 15.47 7.99
CA SER A 170 -3.21 16.51 8.73
C SER A 170 -2.32 15.90 9.82
N PRO A 171 -1.06 16.32 9.96
CA PRO A 171 -0.21 15.86 11.06
C PRO A 171 -0.66 16.40 12.42
N ASN A 172 -1.55 17.40 12.44
CA ASN A 172 -2.09 18.01 13.64
C ASN A 172 -3.35 17.30 14.16
N ASP A 173 -3.88 16.32 13.43
CA ASP A 173 -5.03 15.53 13.89
C ASP A 173 -4.64 14.67 15.12
N GLU A 174 -5.26 14.95 16.26
CA GLU A 174 -4.97 14.25 17.52
C GLU A 174 -5.36 12.78 17.50
N THR A 175 -6.42 12.42 16.78
CA THR A 175 -6.86 11.02 16.63
C THR A 175 -5.86 10.24 15.79
N VAL A 176 -5.32 10.86 14.72
CA VAL A 176 -4.23 10.28 13.93
C VAL A 176 -2.99 10.10 14.79
N LYS A 177 -2.55 11.15 15.51
CA LYS A 177 -1.39 11.07 16.42
C LYS A 177 -1.57 10.05 17.54
N LYS A 178 -2.79 9.82 18.01
CA LYS A 178 -3.08 8.79 19.03
C LYS A 178 -2.79 7.38 18.50
N ASN A 179 -3.13 7.10 17.25
CA ASN A 179 -3.05 5.75 16.68
C ASN A 179 -1.77 5.49 15.85
N PHE A 180 -1.18 6.53 15.27
CA PHE A 180 -0.06 6.45 14.35
C PHE A 180 1.14 7.27 14.81
N ASN A 181 2.34 6.74 14.55
CA ASN A 181 3.57 7.51 14.54
C ASN A 181 3.71 8.18 13.17
N ILE A 182 3.72 9.51 13.15
CA ILE A 182 3.93 10.30 11.94
C ILE A 182 5.42 10.33 11.64
N VAL A 183 5.82 9.64 10.56
CA VAL A 183 7.22 9.45 10.17
C VAL A 183 7.71 10.54 9.23
N SER A 184 6.87 11.00 8.30
CA SER A 184 7.22 12.05 7.35
C SER A 184 6.03 12.97 7.09
N VAL A 185 6.30 14.26 6.95
CA VAL A 185 5.34 15.33 6.65
C VAL A 185 5.91 16.17 5.52
N LEU A 186 5.07 16.65 4.61
CA LEU A 186 5.43 17.57 3.56
C LEU A 186 4.43 18.72 3.52
N ASN A 187 4.93 19.95 3.48
CA ASN A 187 4.09 21.12 3.22
C ASN A 187 3.85 21.25 1.72
N LEU A 188 2.58 21.28 1.33
CA LEU A 188 2.15 21.44 -0.05
C LEU A 188 1.29 22.69 -0.13
N GLY A 189 1.86 23.82 -0.52
CA GLY A 189 1.11 25.07 -0.73
C GLY A 189 0.34 25.53 0.51
N GLY A 190 0.95 25.44 1.70
CA GLY A 190 0.33 25.82 2.97
C GLY A 190 -0.44 24.70 3.67
N TYR A 191 -0.56 23.52 3.06
CA TYR A 191 -1.15 22.35 3.70
C TYR A 191 -0.05 21.40 4.19
N ASP A 192 0.03 21.19 5.50
CA ASP A 192 0.90 20.15 6.05
C ASP A 192 0.24 18.78 5.88
N THR A 193 0.90 17.90 5.14
CA THR A 193 0.35 16.60 4.75
C THR A 193 1.23 15.47 5.29
N VAL A 194 0.63 14.49 5.96
CA VAL A 194 1.34 13.28 6.36
C VAL A 194 1.70 12.49 5.10
N GLN A 195 2.99 12.24 4.89
CA GLN A 195 3.48 11.47 3.73
C GLN A 195 3.74 10.02 4.07
N TYR A 196 4.18 9.75 5.30
CA TYR A 196 4.36 8.41 5.82
C TYR A 196 3.98 8.37 7.30
N MET A 197 3.11 7.41 7.66
CA MET A 197 2.79 7.08 9.04
C MET A 197 2.74 5.58 9.27
N ARG A 198 3.03 5.18 10.50
CA ARG A 198 3.00 3.78 10.92
C ARG A 198 2.09 3.62 12.13
N HIS A 199 1.19 2.65 12.09
CA HIS A 199 0.34 2.40 13.25
C HIS A 199 1.19 1.96 14.44
N LYS A 200 0.89 2.47 15.64
CA LYS A 200 1.72 2.26 16.84
C LYS A 200 1.82 0.80 17.27
N SER A 201 0.71 0.07 17.25
CA SER A 201 0.65 -1.34 17.67
C SER A 201 0.43 -2.38 16.55
N LYS A 202 -0.23 -2.02 15.45
CA LYS A 202 -0.53 -2.92 14.32
C LYS A 202 0.55 -2.79 13.24
N PRO A 203 0.83 -3.84 12.44
CA PRO A 203 1.80 -3.80 11.35
C PRO A 203 1.24 -3.07 10.11
N ILE A 204 0.73 -1.85 10.29
CA ILE A 204 0.17 -1.03 9.21
C ILE A 204 1.19 0.04 8.84
N TYR A 205 1.59 0.01 7.58
CA TYR A 205 2.48 0.97 6.94
C TYR A 205 1.64 1.78 5.96
N SER A 206 1.66 3.09 6.07
CA SER A 206 0.69 3.94 5.38
C SER A 206 1.38 5.13 4.71
N VAL A 207 1.37 5.17 3.38
CA VAL A 207 2.10 6.16 2.57
C VAL A 207 1.13 6.92 1.66
N GLN A 208 1.26 8.25 1.60
CA GLN A 208 0.38 9.12 0.80
C GLN A 208 0.76 9.14 -0.69
N PHE A 209 2.02 8.83 -0.99
CA PHE A 209 2.58 8.79 -2.34
C PHE A 209 2.36 7.43 -3.03
N HIS A 210 2.68 7.35 -4.32
CA HIS A 210 2.51 6.16 -5.15
C HIS A 210 3.86 5.48 -5.41
N PRO A 211 4.29 4.53 -4.54
CA PRO A 211 5.52 3.80 -4.77
C PRO A 211 5.47 2.97 -6.04
N GLU A 212 4.30 2.67 -6.61
CA GLU A 212 4.12 1.85 -7.81
C GLU A 212 4.25 2.60 -9.16
N ASN A 213 4.41 3.92 -9.12
CA ASN A 213 4.54 4.73 -10.33
C ASN A 213 5.96 4.66 -10.89
N HIS A 214 6.24 3.59 -11.66
CA HIS A 214 7.58 3.26 -12.14
C HIS A 214 7.86 3.43 -13.64
N ILE A 215 6.88 3.82 -14.46
CA ILE A 215 7.02 3.76 -15.94
C ILE A 215 7.16 5.14 -16.57
N GLY A 216 7.99 5.20 -17.62
CA GLY A 216 8.41 6.39 -18.37
C GLY A 216 7.46 6.93 -19.44
N ASN A 217 6.24 6.40 -19.58
CA ASN A 217 5.24 6.93 -20.54
C ASN A 217 4.39 8.06 -19.97
N PHE A 218 4.62 8.43 -18.72
CA PHE A 218 4.02 9.61 -18.15
C PHE A 218 4.85 10.84 -18.48
N LYS A 219 4.19 11.91 -18.94
CA LYS A 219 4.80 13.23 -19.00
C LYS A 219 5.05 13.68 -17.55
N TYR A 220 6.26 13.48 -17.05
CA TYR A 220 6.75 14.17 -15.87
C TYR A 220 6.77 15.67 -16.16
N SER A 221 6.71 16.49 -15.11
CA SER A 221 6.93 17.92 -15.28
C SER A 221 8.29 18.13 -15.95
N PRO A 222 8.41 19.01 -16.98
CA PRO A 222 9.64 19.19 -17.75
C PRO A 222 10.84 19.63 -16.89
N HIS A 223 10.61 20.03 -15.65
CA HIS A 223 11.63 20.44 -14.69
C HIS A 223 12.19 19.30 -13.83
N ILE A 224 11.64 18.08 -13.94
CA ILE A 224 12.12 16.91 -13.19
C ILE A 224 13.13 16.17 -14.05
N SER A 225 14.36 15.99 -13.55
CA SER A 225 15.41 15.28 -14.28
C SER A 225 15.20 13.76 -14.27
N ASP A 226 15.79 13.07 -15.24
CA ASP A 226 15.72 11.62 -15.36
C ASP A 226 16.31 10.92 -14.11
N GLU A 227 17.35 11.50 -13.49
CA GLU A 227 17.94 10.96 -12.27
C GLU A 227 16.95 10.97 -11.09
N VAL A 228 16.18 12.05 -10.95
CA VAL A 228 15.14 12.16 -9.90
C VAL A 228 14.01 11.16 -10.16
N ILE A 229 13.64 10.97 -11.43
CA ILE A 229 12.66 9.97 -11.84
C ILE A 229 13.16 8.56 -11.49
N ASP A 230 14.41 8.24 -11.81
CA ASP A 230 14.99 6.93 -11.56
C ASP A 230 15.20 6.65 -10.07
N GLU A 231 15.57 7.67 -9.28
CA GLU A 231 15.63 7.56 -7.83
C GLU A 231 14.25 7.21 -7.25
N ALA A 232 13.19 7.92 -7.65
CA ALA A 232 11.84 7.63 -7.21
C ALA A 232 11.39 6.21 -7.60
N LYS A 233 11.80 5.73 -8.79
CA LYS A 233 11.55 4.35 -9.23
C LYS A 233 12.23 3.35 -8.31
N ILE A 234 13.52 3.49 -8.08
CA ILE A 234 14.31 2.56 -7.26
C ILE A 234 13.76 2.53 -5.83
N VAL A 235 13.47 3.69 -5.25
CA VAL A 235 12.90 3.81 -3.90
C VAL A 235 11.56 3.08 -3.83
N GLY A 236 10.63 3.34 -4.76
CA GLY A 236 9.31 2.71 -4.69
C GLY A 236 9.38 1.19 -4.87
N GLN A 237 10.26 0.68 -5.74
CA GLN A 237 10.49 -0.76 -5.89
C GLN A 237 11.05 -1.35 -4.60
N LYS A 238 12.00 -0.66 -3.97
CA LYS A 238 12.59 -1.08 -2.69
C LYS A 238 11.56 -1.08 -1.57
N LEU A 239 10.69 -0.08 -1.51
CA LEU A 239 9.60 0.00 -0.54
C LEU A 239 8.66 -1.19 -0.66
N ILE A 240 8.20 -1.50 -1.88
CA ILE A 240 7.26 -2.61 -2.13
C ILE A 240 7.95 -3.95 -1.80
N THR A 241 9.19 -4.16 -2.24
CA THR A 241 9.93 -5.39 -1.93
C THR A 241 10.20 -5.55 -0.43
N ASN A 242 10.58 -4.48 0.27
CA ASN A 242 10.71 -4.49 1.73
C ASN A 242 9.39 -4.84 2.42
N PHE A 243 8.25 -4.33 1.94
CA PHE A 243 6.94 -4.69 2.45
C PHE A 243 6.66 -6.19 2.30
N ILE A 244 6.95 -6.77 1.14
CA ILE A 244 6.79 -8.21 0.94
C ILE A 244 7.71 -9.00 1.88
N SER A 245 8.97 -8.59 2.05
CA SER A 245 9.88 -9.21 3.02
C SER A 245 9.37 -9.12 4.47
N ILE A 246 8.65 -8.05 4.84
CA ILE A 246 8.01 -7.90 6.15
C ILE A 246 6.85 -8.91 6.34
N CYS A 247 6.21 -9.36 5.25
CA CYS A 247 5.11 -10.32 5.29
C CYS A 247 5.58 -11.79 5.37
N LEU A 248 6.84 -12.06 5.00
CA LEU A 248 7.40 -13.41 4.90
C LEU A 248 7.84 -13.98 6.24
#